data_AF-A0A556UA59-F1
#
_entry.id   AF-A0A556UA59-F1
#
_cell.length_a   1.000
_cell.length_b   1.000
_cell.length_c   1.000
_cell.angle_alpha   90.00
_cell.angle_beta   90.00
_cell.angle_gamma   90.00
#
_symmetry.space_group_name_H-M   'P 1'
#
loop_
_entity.id
_entity.type
_entity.pdbx_description
1 polymer ?
#
loop_
_entity_poly.entity_id
_entity_poly.type
_entity_poly.pdbx_seq_one_letter_code
_entity_poly.pdbx_strand_id
1 'polypeptide(L)'
;MRLKKIFSGLVLVISALGIISFHTNKVEAKTSDSEPTVTVTKTKLNKEGYILRILNKHINNKIYVGKKSYNKALKTAVPFKGKTISPKKVQKIKFRIEKTTIPPKGAVSYTPMYLVASKNKKYSAWLTQASLQYYYLNDKSMHNVTKFLKKIVNRNNTKLSAADKKDLRSAITQAKKLKGSQRKFVLKSLNQIKKSDTIENQGESILLFGF
;
A
#
# COMPACT_ATOMS: atom_id res chain seq x y z
N MET A 1 61.63 44.05 -15.38
CA MET A 1 62.91 43.94 -14.64
C MET A 1 62.60 43.30 -13.29
N ARG A 2 63.06 42.06 -13.08
CA ARG A 2 64.16 41.66 -12.18
C ARG A 2 63.71 41.44 -10.72
N LEU A 3 63.94 40.20 -10.28
CA LEU A 3 63.97 39.70 -8.90
C LEU A 3 64.62 40.68 -7.91
N LYS A 4 64.21 40.61 -6.64
CA LYS A 4 65.06 40.07 -5.55
C LYS A 4 64.36 40.08 -4.18
N LYS A 5 64.46 38.92 -3.50
CA LYS A 5 64.86 38.72 -2.07
C LYS A 5 63.83 39.14 -0.99
N ILE A 6 63.70 38.54 0.21
CA ILE A 6 64.36 37.46 0.99
C ILE A 6 63.50 37.29 2.27
N PHE A 7 63.36 36.04 2.78
CA PHE A 7 63.20 35.58 4.20
C PHE A 7 62.20 36.32 5.14
N SER A 8 61.53 35.73 6.14
CA SER A 8 61.71 34.52 6.95
C SER A 8 60.45 34.43 7.84
N GLY A 9 59.97 33.24 8.17
CA GLY A 9 58.86 33.09 9.11
C GLY A 9 58.35 31.67 9.23
N LEU A 10 59.25 30.76 9.62
CA LEU A 10 58.91 29.39 10.00
C LEU A 10 58.19 29.42 11.35
N VAL A 11 56.92 29.01 11.40
CA VAL A 11 56.27 28.56 12.63
C VAL A 11 55.71 27.16 12.37
N LEU A 12 56.44 26.17 12.89
CA LEU A 12 56.02 24.77 12.96
C LEU A 12 54.99 24.64 14.08
N VAL A 13 53.72 24.41 13.74
CA VAL A 13 52.74 23.82 14.67
C VAL A 13 52.63 22.35 14.32
N ILE A 14 53.29 21.50 15.11
CA ILE A 14 53.11 20.06 15.08
C ILE A 14 51.88 19.76 15.94
N SER A 15 50.72 19.58 15.31
CA SER A 15 49.59 18.88 15.94
C SER A 15 49.67 17.41 15.57
N ALA A 16 49.96 16.56 16.56
CA ALA A 16 49.92 15.12 16.42
C ALA A 16 48.46 14.68 16.17
N LEU A 17 48.15 14.29 14.94
CA LEU A 17 46.91 13.57 14.63
C LEU A 17 47.12 12.09 14.97
N GLY A 18 46.55 11.65 16.09
CA GLY A 18 46.36 10.24 16.37
C GLY A 18 45.44 9.63 15.31
N ILE A 19 46.00 8.79 14.44
CA ILE A 19 45.22 8.02 13.47
C ILE A 19 44.56 6.88 14.23
N ILE A 20 43.25 7.00 14.48
CA ILE A 20 42.42 5.87 14.88
C ILE A 20 42.23 5.02 13.62
N SER A 21 42.99 3.92 13.52
CA SER A 21 42.78 2.90 12.49
C SER A 21 41.47 2.16 12.75
N PHE A 22 40.36 2.71 12.25
CA PHE A 22 39.15 1.93 12.03
C PHE A 22 39.43 0.91 10.94
N HIS A 23 39.54 -0.36 11.32
CA HIS A 23 39.44 -1.46 10.37
C HIS A 23 38.01 -1.49 9.84
N THR A 24 37.74 -0.71 8.79
CA THR A 24 36.56 -0.94 7.96
C THR A 24 36.81 -2.25 7.22
N ASN A 25 36.28 -3.35 7.75
CA ASN A 25 36.02 -4.51 6.91
C ASN A 25 35.11 -4.01 5.78
N LYS A 26 35.68 -3.80 4.59
CA LYS A 26 34.90 -3.67 3.36
C LYS A 26 34.23 -5.02 3.15
N VAL A 27 33.07 -5.19 3.77
CA VAL A 27 32.12 -6.19 3.31
C VAL A 27 31.67 -5.68 1.95
N GLU A 28 32.29 -6.21 0.91
CA GLU A 28 31.80 -6.07 -0.44
C GLU A 28 30.38 -6.64 -0.43
N ALA A 29 29.40 -5.74 -0.46
CA ALA A 29 28.03 -6.13 -0.71
C ALA A 29 28.03 -6.69 -2.13
N LYS A 30 28.03 -8.03 -2.25
CA LYS A 30 27.68 -8.69 -3.50
C LYS A 30 26.26 -8.26 -3.84
N THR A 31 26.14 -7.22 -4.67
CA THR A 31 24.91 -6.96 -5.41
C THR A 31 24.68 -8.18 -6.26
N SER A 32 23.72 -8.99 -5.87
CA SER A 32 23.14 -10.00 -6.73
C SER A 32 22.61 -9.27 -7.97
N ASP A 33 23.16 -9.57 -9.15
CA ASP A 33 22.72 -9.03 -10.45
C ASP A 33 21.28 -9.46 -10.84
N SER A 34 20.60 -10.22 -9.98
CA SER A 34 19.18 -10.48 -10.14
C SER A 34 18.37 -9.31 -9.58
N GLU A 35 17.68 -8.58 -10.47
CA GLU A 35 16.62 -7.66 -10.08
C GLU A 35 15.72 -8.35 -9.03
N PRO A 36 15.46 -7.70 -7.87
CA PRO A 36 14.63 -8.29 -6.83
C PRO A 36 13.26 -8.63 -7.39
N THR A 37 13.03 -9.92 -7.66
CA THR A 37 11.83 -10.35 -8.40
C THR A 37 10.62 -10.25 -7.48
N VAL A 38 9.71 -9.35 -7.80
CA VAL A 38 8.44 -9.22 -7.09
C VAL A 38 7.62 -10.50 -7.29
N THR A 39 7.43 -11.26 -6.22
CA THR A 39 6.68 -12.51 -6.29
C THR A 39 5.18 -12.25 -6.22
N VAL A 40 4.44 -12.90 -7.11
CA VAL A 40 2.99 -12.79 -7.24
C VAL A 40 2.34 -14.03 -6.63
N THR A 41 1.52 -13.87 -5.59
CA THR A 41 0.91 -14.97 -4.84
C THR A 41 -0.61 -14.89 -4.71
N LYS A 42 -1.25 -16.02 -4.36
CA LYS A 42 -2.68 -16.09 -4.04
C LYS A 42 -2.95 -15.33 -2.73
N THR A 43 -4.16 -14.80 -2.59
CA THR A 43 -4.58 -14.08 -1.38
C THR A 43 -5.96 -14.53 -0.92
N LYS A 44 -6.19 -14.57 0.39
CA LYS A 44 -7.50 -14.86 1.00
C LYS A 44 -8.54 -13.77 0.69
N LEU A 45 -8.08 -12.56 0.34
CA LEU A 45 -8.93 -11.43 -0.03
C LEU A 45 -9.79 -11.69 -1.28
N ASN A 46 -9.43 -12.68 -2.10
CA ASN A 46 -10.25 -13.08 -3.24
C ASN A 46 -11.64 -13.61 -2.84
N LYS A 47 -11.81 -14.07 -1.59
CA LYS A 47 -13.09 -14.57 -1.06
C LYS A 47 -14.07 -13.44 -0.72
N GLU A 48 -13.61 -12.20 -0.62
CA GLU A 48 -14.44 -11.04 -0.28
C GLU A 48 -15.28 -10.54 -1.49
N GLY A 49 -15.01 -11.07 -2.69
CA GLY A 49 -15.83 -10.83 -3.87
C GLY A 49 -15.62 -9.47 -4.56
N TYR A 50 -16.58 -9.08 -5.39
CA TYR A 50 -16.50 -7.86 -6.20
C TYR A 50 -17.02 -6.66 -5.40
N ILE A 51 -16.20 -6.15 -4.51
CA ILE A 51 -16.55 -5.11 -3.54
C ILE A 51 -15.59 -3.92 -3.53
N LEU A 52 -14.68 -3.84 -4.50
CA LEU A 52 -13.74 -2.72 -4.66
C LEU A 52 -14.14 -1.82 -5.81
N ARG A 53 -13.75 -0.55 -5.69
CA ARG A 53 -13.64 0.38 -6.82
C ARG A 53 -12.21 0.90 -6.91
N ILE A 54 -11.80 1.23 -8.13
CA ILE A 54 -10.55 1.95 -8.40
C ILE A 54 -10.85 3.44 -8.28
N LEU A 55 -10.09 4.17 -7.47
CA LEU A 55 -10.32 5.61 -7.26
C LEU A 55 -10.05 6.41 -8.55
N ASN A 56 -10.87 7.42 -8.81
CA ASN A 56 -10.62 8.40 -9.87
C ASN A 56 -9.56 9.42 -9.45
N LYS A 57 -8.33 8.95 -9.28
CA LYS A 57 -7.15 9.78 -9.00
C LYS A 57 -6.12 9.52 -10.08
N HIS A 58 -5.13 10.41 -10.18
CA HIS A 58 -3.96 10.11 -10.97
C HIS A 58 -3.28 8.88 -10.35
N ILE A 59 -3.38 7.75 -11.05
CA ILE A 59 -2.69 6.52 -10.67
C ILE A 59 -1.55 6.34 -11.67
N ASN A 60 -0.35 6.09 -11.17
CA ASN A 60 0.79 5.80 -12.04
C ASN A 60 0.62 4.42 -12.72
N ASN A 61 -0.27 3.58 -12.18
CA ASN A 61 -0.54 2.23 -12.65
C ASN A 61 -1.60 2.19 -13.75
N LYS A 62 -1.33 1.36 -14.77
CA LYS A 62 -2.21 1.16 -15.91
C LYS A 62 -3.39 0.24 -15.56
N ILE A 63 -4.60 0.62 -15.99
CA ILE A 63 -5.76 -0.27 -16.02
C ILE A 63 -5.81 -0.91 -17.41
N TYR A 64 -5.51 -2.19 -17.48
CA TYR A 64 -5.49 -2.92 -18.73
C TYR A 64 -6.87 -3.41 -19.14
N VAL A 65 -7.08 -3.48 -20.46
CA VAL A 65 -8.32 -3.95 -21.08
C VAL A 65 -8.09 -5.31 -21.74
N GLY A 66 -9.02 -6.24 -21.51
CA GLY A 66 -9.14 -7.53 -22.19
C GLY A 66 -8.55 -8.73 -21.42
N LYS A 67 -9.07 -9.92 -21.75
CA LYS A 67 -8.69 -11.20 -21.12
C LYS A 67 -7.20 -11.52 -21.31
N LYS A 68 -6.62 -11.20 -22.47
CA LYS A 68 -5.18 -11.40 -22.75
C LYS A 68 -4.31 -10.64 -21.75
N SER A 69 -4.63 -9.38 -21.50
CA SER A 69 -3.92 -8.54 -20.53
C SER A 69 -4.12 -9.04 -19.10
N TYR A 70 -5.33 -9.47 -18.74
CA TYR A 70 -5.61 -10.10 -17.45
C TYR A 70 -4.75 -11.35 -17.22
N ASN A 71 -4.71 -12.26 -18.20
CA ASN A 71 -3.90 -13.48 -18.11
C ASN A 71 -2.40 -13.19 -17.97
N LYS A 72 -1.92 -12.10 -18.59
CA LYS A 72 -0.54 -11.64 -18.41
C LYS A 72 -0.31 -11.06 -17.00
N ALA A 73 -1.23 -10.25 -16.50
CA ALA A 73 -1.17 -9.67 -15.16
C ALA A 73 -1.21 -10.73 -14.04
N LEU A 74 -1.82 -11.90 -14.27
CA LEU A 74 -1.77 -13.02 -13.33
C LEU A 74 -0.35 -13.58 -13.13
N LYS A 75 0.57 -13.37 -14.08
CA LYS A 75 1.92 -13.93 -14.06
C LYS A 75 2.98 -12.93 -13.59
N THR A 76 2.74 -11.63 -13.75
CA THR A 76 3.70 -10.58 -13.39
C THR A 76 3.00 -9.31 -12.93
N ALA A 77 3.62 -8.63 -11.96
CA ALA A 77 3.25 -7.28 -11.51
C ALA A 77 3.96 -6.18 -12.30
N VAL A 78 4.96 -6.53 -13.13
CA VAL A 78 5.72 -5.58 -13.96
C VAL A 78 4.81 -5.00 -15.04
N PRO A 79 4.85 -3.68 -15.30
CA PRO A 79 4.11 -3.07 -16.40
C PRO A 79 4.43 -3.71 -17.76
N PHE A 80 3.42 -3.83 -18.62
CA PHE A 80 3.59 -4.42 -19.95
C PHE A 80 2.82 -3.64 -21.02
N LYS A 81 3.16 -3.87 -22.29
CA LYS A 81 2.43 -3.31 -23.43
C LYS A 81 1.03 -3.93 -23.53
N GLY A 82 0.00 -3.10 -23.69
CA GLY A 82 -1.39 -3.52 -23.84
C GLY A 82 -2.33 -2.32 -23.87
N LYS A 83 -3.57 -2.54 -24.32
CA LYS A 83 -4.61 -1.50 -24.31
C LYS A 83 -4.95 -1.12 -22.86
N THR A 84 -4.97 0.18 -22.58
CA THR A 84 -5.28 0.73 -21.26
C THR A 84 -6.48 1.66 -21.31
N ILE A 85 -7.03 1.95 -20.13
CA ILE A 85 -8.13 2.91 -19.96
C ILE A 85 -7.93 3.74 -18.70
N SER A 86 -8.51 4.93 -18.65
CA SER A 86 -8.45 5.80 -17.48
C SER A 86 -9.38 5.31 -16.35
N PRO A 87 -9.03 5.58 -15.07
CA PRO A 87 -9.89 5.25 -13.92
C PRO A 87 -11.30 5.80 -14.02
N LYS A 88 -11.46 7.02 -14.58
CA LYS A 88 -12.75 7.68 -14.79
C LYS A 88 -13.77 6.79 -15.52
N LYS A 89 -13.31 5.94 -16.44
CA LYS A 89 -14.18 5.07 -17.25
C LYS A 89 -14.63 3.79 -16.53
N VAL A 90 -14.08 3.49 -15.36
CA VAL A 90 -14.39 2.25 -14.61
C VAL A 90 -14.99 2.49 -13.23
N GLN A 91 -15.42 3.73 -12.92
CA GLN A 91 -15.93 4.10 -11.60
C GLN A 91 -17.17 3.33 -11.14
N LYS A 92 -18.00 2.88 -12.07
CA LYS A 92 -19.21 2.07 -11.79
C LYS A 92 -18.94 0.56 -11.79
N ILE A 93 -17.69 0.15 -11.96
CA ILE A 93 -17.31 -1.26 -12.07
C ILE A 93 -16.80 -1.74 -10.72
N LYS A 94 -17.32 -2.90 -10.30
CA LYS A 94 -16.86 -3.60 -9.10
C LYS A 94 -15.68 -4.51 -9.45
N PHE A 95 -14.66 -4.42 -8.61
CA PHE A 95 -13.44 -5.20 -8.72
C PHE A 95 -13.28 -6.14 -7.53
N ARG A 96 -12.53 -7.20 -7.74
CA ARG A 96 -12.10 -8.16 -6.73
C ARG A 96 -10.58 -8.29 -6.78
N ILE A 97 -9.96 -8.54 -5.63
CA ILE A 97 -8.53 -8.88 -5.56
C ILE A 97 -8.35 -10.33 -6.00
N GLU A 98 -7.48 -10.58 -6.97
CA GLU A 98 -7.14 -11.91 -7.48
C GLU A 98 -5.82 -12.41 -6.87
N LYS A 99 -4.83 -11.54 -6.77
CA LYS A 99 -3.48 -11.83 -6.28
C LYS A 99 -2.91 -10.63 -5.54
N THR A 100 -1.90 -10.89 -4.71
CA THR A 100 -1.09 -9.85 -4.07
C THR A 100 0.37 -10.10 -4.40
N THR A 101 1.16 -9.04 -4.36
CA THR A 101 2.61 -9.14 -4.38
C THR A 101 3.16 -9.27 -2.95
N ILE A 102 4.29 -9.96 -2.78
CA ILE A 102 5.04 -10.03 -1.52
C ILE A 102 6.40 -9.33 -1.66
N PRO A 103 6.95 -8.79 -0.55
CA PRO A 103 8.25 -8.13 -0.57
C PRO A 103 9.33 -9.06 -1.12
N PRO A 104 10.22 -8.55 -2.01
CA PRO A 104 11.45 -9.25 -2.33
C PRO A 104 12.27 -9.51 -1.06
N LYS A 105 13.04 -10.60 -1.04
CA LYS A 105 13.92 -10.93 0.08
C LYS A 105 14.89 -9.78 0.33
N GLY A 106 14.97 -9.29 1.57
CA GLY A 106 15.84 -8.17 1.95
C GLY A 106 15.28 -6.77 1.69
N ALA A 107 14.02 -6.63 1.26
CA ALA A 107 13.39 -5.32 1.10
C ALA A 107 13.18 -4.64 2.47
N VAL A 108 13.79 -3.46 2.67
CA VAL A 108 13.66 -2.63 3.89
C VAL A 108 12.29 -1.94 3.96
N SER A 109 11.69 -1.64 2.81
CA SER A 109 10.36 -1.04 2.70
C SER A 109 9.63 -1.63 1.51
N TYR A 110 8.35 -1.94 1.68
CA TYR A 110 7.54 -2.55 0.64
C TYR A 110 6.06 -2.24 0.81
N THR A 111 5.45 -1.67 -0.24
CA THR A 111 4.00 -1.52 -0.31
C THR A 111 3.42 -2.64 -1.18
N PRO A 112 2.56 -3.51 -0.64
CA PRO A 112 1.94 -4.57 -1.43
C PRO A 112 1.06 -3.97 -2.53
N MET A 113 1.17 -4.57 -3.72
CA MET A 113 0.27 -4.33 -4.83
C MET A 113 -0.76 -5.45 -4.90
N TYR A 114 -1.97 -5.09 -5.28
CA TYR A 114 -3.11 -5.97 -5.44
C TYR A 114 -3.50 -6.03 -6.91
N LEU A 115 -3.54 -7.24 -7.47
CA LEU A 115 -4.13 -7.47 -8.77
C LEU A 115 -5.64 -7.44 -8.59
N VAL A 116 -6.28 -6.39 -9.09
CA VAL A 116 -7.73 -6.28 -9.09
C VAL A 116 -8.28 -6.58 -10.48
N ALA A 117 -9.43 -7.26 -10.56
CA ALA A 117 -10.09 -7.57 -11.82
C ALA A 117 -11.61 -7.41 -11.74
N SER A 118 -12.22 -6.98 -12.86
CA SER A 118 -13.68 -6.93 -13.01
C SER A 118 -14.28 -8.34 -13.15
N LYS A 119 -15.60 -8.49 -12.93
CA LYS A 119 -16.27 -9.81 -12.97
C LYS A 119 -16.03 -10.60 -14.25
N ASN A 120 -16.14 -9.93 -15.40
CA ASN A 120 -15.93 -10.50 -16.72
C ASN A 120 -14.45 -10.53 -17.17
N LYS A 121 -13.51 -10.16 -16.29
CA LYS A 121 -12.07 -10.04 -16.59
C LYS A 121 -11.77 -9.09 -17.77
N LYS A 122 -12.67 -8.16 -18.07
CA LYS A 122 -12.47 -7.12 -19.09
C LYS A 122 -11.48 -6.06 -18.63
N TYR A 123 -11.43 -5.77 -17.34
CA TYR A 123 -10.53 -4.76 -16.76
C TYR A 123 -9.71 -5.37 -15.65
N SER A 124 -8.41 -5.10 -15.64
CA SER A 124 -7.51 -5.53 -14.57
C SER A 124 -6.39 -4.53 -14.35
N ALA A 125 -5.96 -4.37 -13.09
CA ALA A 125 -4.87 -3.45 -12.73
C ALA A 125 -4.11 -4.00 -11.52
N TRP A 126 -2.81 -3.73 -11.47
CA TRP A 126 -2.00 -3.86 -10.27
C TRP A 126 -1.99 -2.51 -9.55
N LEU A 127 -2.52 -2.46 -8.33
CA LEU A 127 -2.75 -1.22 -7.59
C LEU A 127 -2.38 -1.37 -6.12
N THR A 128 -1.85 -0.31 -5.52
CA THR A 128 -1.67 -0.25 -4.06
C THR A 128 -3.02 -0.01 -3.37
N GLN A 129 -3.07 -0.26 -2.05
CA GLN A 129 -4.25 0.02 -1.23
C GLN A 129 -4.77 1.46 -1.40
N ALA A 130 -3.86 2.44 -1.52
CA ALA A 130 -4.21 3.86 -1.67
C ALA A 130 -4.98 4.18 -2.97
N SER A 131 -4.90 3.33 -3.98
CA SER A 131 -5.63 3.48 -5.26
C SER A 131 -6.98 2.76 -5.27
N LEU A 132 -7.31 2.06 -4.18
CA LEU A 132 -8.48 1.22 -4.05
C LEU A 132 -9.39 1.74 -2.94
N GLN A 133 -10.69 1.48 -3.06
CA GLN A 133 -11.64 1.78 -2.01
C GLN A 133 -12.74 0.73 -1.97
N TYR A 134 -13.24 0.46 -0.76
CA TYR A 134 -14.47 -0.31 -0.61
C TYR A 134 -15.61 0.37 -1.40
N TYR A 135 -16.25 -0.38 -2.31
CA TYR A 135 -17.16 0.16 -3.32
C TYR A 135 -18.32 0.93 -2.69
N TYR A 136 -18.89 0.39 -1.62
CA TYR A 136 -20.06 0.95 -0.94
C TYR A 136 -19.73 1.96 0.15
N LEU A 137 -18.45 2.34 0.31
CA LEU A 137 -18.01 3.16 1.46
C LEU A 137 -18.72 4.52 1.54
N ASN A 138 -19.07 5.09 0.38
CA ASN A 138 -19.75 6.37 0.27
C ASN A 138 -21.26 6.24 0.05
N ASP A 139 -21.82 5.03 0.13
CA ASP A 139 -23.26 4.83 -0.01
C ASP A 139 -24.00 5.45 1.18
N LYS A 140 -25.23 5.93 0.94
CA LYS A 140 -26.08 6.50 1.99
C LYS A 140 -26.27 5.55 3.18
N SER A 141 -26.39 4.24 2.92
CA SER A 141 -26.51 3.22 3.97
C SER A 141 -25.26 3.10 4.85
N MET A 142 -24.08 3.39 4.30
CA MET A 142 -22.80 3.33 5.01
C MET A 142 -22.46 4.63 5.74
N HIS A 143 -23.16 5.73 5.48
CA HIS A 143 -22.82 7.06 6.01
C HIS A 143 -22.52 7.04 7.52
N ASN A 144 -23.40 6.43 8.32
CA ASN A 144 -23.25 6.36 9.77
C ASN A 144 -22.09 5.46 10.23
N VAL A 145 -21.75 4.41 9.47
CA VAL A 145 -20.57 3.58 9.75
C VAL A 145 -19.30 4.35 9.40
N THR A 146 -19.27 4.91 8.19
CA THR A 146 -18.13 5.65 7.64
C THR A 146 -17.79 6.87 8.50
N LYS A 147 -18.79 7.57 9.05
CA LYS A 147 -18.58 8.70 9.97
C LYS A 147 -17.66 8.33 11.15
N PHE A 148 -17.93 7.20 11.82
CA PHE A 148 -17.11 6.76 12.96
C PHE A 148 -15.75 6.23 12.52
N LEU A 149 -15.70 5.50 11.40
CA LEU A 149 -14.42 5.03 10.85
C LEU A 149 -13.49 6.17 10.47
N LYS A 150 -14.00 7.26 9.87
CA LYS A 150 -13.21 8.46 9.57
C LYS A 150 -12.59 9.07 10.82
N LYS A 151 -13.33 9.12 11.94
CA LYS A 151 -12.78 9.61 13.20
C LYS A 151 -11.59 8.77 13.67
N ILE A 152 -11.73 7.45 13.62
CA ILE A 152 -10.66 6.52 14.03
C ILE A 152 -9.43 6.71 13.13
N VAL A 153 -9.61 6.69 11.80
CA VAL A 153 -8.49 6.84 10.85
C VAL A 153 -7.83 8.20 10.98
N ASN A 154 -8.60 9.28 11.14
CA ASN A 154 -8.04 10.64 11.28
C ASN A 154 -7.23 10.85 12.55
N ARG A 155 -7.49 10.09 13.63
CA ARG A 155 -6.64 10.11 14.82
C ARG A 155 -5.28 9.46 14.58
N ASN A 156 -5.16 8.61 13.56
CA ASN A 156 -3.92 8.00 13.09
C ASN A 156 -3.12 7.30 14.21
N ASN A 157 -3.83 6.64 15.14
CA ASN A 157 -3.19 5.87 16.20
C ASN A 157 -2.84 4.47 15.70
N THR A 158 -1.61 4.02 15.93
CA THR A 158 -1.17 2.64 15.62
C THR A 158 -1.98 1.58 16.38
N LYS A 159 -2.38 1.88 17.63
CA LYS A 159 -3.28 1.05 18.46
C LYS A 159 -4.54 1.82 18.80
N LEU A 160 -5.66 1.11 18.99
CA LEU A 160 -6.93 1.76 19.31
C LEU A 160 -6.89 2.41 20.71
N SER A 161 -7.01 3.74 20.76
CA SER A 161 -7.21 4.48 21.99
C SER A 161 -8.60 4.19 22.62
N ALA A 162 -8.85 4.65 23.84
CA ALA A 162 -10.17 4.55 24.46
C ALA A 162 -11.26 5.23 23.62
N ALA A 163 -10.95 6.37 23.00
CA ALA A 163 -11.85 7.07 22.10
C ALA A 163 -12.10 6.27 20.80
N ASP A 164 -11.07 5.64 20.24
CA ASP A 164 -11.22 4.79 19.05
C ASP A 164 -12.07 3.56 19.33
N LYS A 165 -11.89 2.94 20.49
CA LYS A 165 -12.73 1.82 20.96
C LYS A 165 -14.19 2.22 21.07
N LYS A 166 -14.48 3.43 21.55
CA LYS A 166 -15.85 3.99 21.62
C LYS A 166 -16.44 4.22 20.23
N ASP A 167 -15.69 4.83 19.32
CA ASP A 167 -16.14 5.05 17.94
C ASP A 167 -16.31 3.73 17.18
N LEU A 168 -15.45 2.74 17.41
CA LEU A 168 -15.53 1.41 16.81
C LEU A 168 -16.80 0.68 17.26
N ARG A 169 -17.14 0.74 18.55
CA ARG A 169 -18.42 0.21 19.07
C ARG A 169 -19.61 0.89 18.39
N SER A 170 -19.53 2.20 18.20
CA SER A 170 -20.58 2.97 17.50
C SER A 170 -20.69 2.53 16.03
N ALA A 171 -19.57 2.34 15.34
CA ALA A 171 -19.53 1.82 13.97
C ALA A 171 -20.16 0.42 13.88
N ILE A 172 -19.87 -0.48 14.83
CA ILE A 172 -20.47 -1.83 14.91
C ILE A 172 -21.99 -1.74 15.09
N THR A 173 -22.47 -0.88 15.99
CA THR A 173 -23.92 -0.68 16.20
C THR A 173 -24.60 -0.20 14.94
N GLN A 174 -24.00 0.73 14.19
CA GLN A 174 -24.56 1.18 12.91
C GLN A 174 -24.47 0.09 11.84
N ALA A 175 -23.38 -0.69 11.81
CA ALA A 175 -23.20 -1.77 10.84
C ALA A 175 -24.24 -2.88 10.99
N LYS A 176 -24.78 -3.12 12.20
CA LYS A 176 -25.90 -4.08 12.42
C LYS A 176 -27.16 -3.72 11.63
N LYS A 177 -27.35 -2.44 11.28
CA LYS A 177 -28.50 -1.92 10.52
C LYS A 177 -28.36 -2.10 9.00
N LEU A 178 -27.16 -2.46 8.51
CA LEU A 178 -26.95 -2.76 7.10
C LEU A 178 -27.71 -4.03 6.70
N LYS A 179 -27.89 -4.26 5.40
CA LYS A 179 -28.65 -5.41 4.88
C LYS A 179 -27.74 -6.43 4.17
N GLY A 180 -28.19 -7.68 4.17
CA GLY A 180 -27.62 -8.77 3.37
C GLY A 180 -26.11 -8.98 3.53
N SER A 181 -25.43 -9.21 2.42
CA SER A 181 -23.99 -9.48 2.36
C SER A 181 -23.14 -8.29 2.82
N GLN A 182 -23.62 -7.05 2.65
CA GLN A 182 -22.95 -5.85 3.12
C GLN A 182 -22.80 -5.87 4.65
N ARG A 183 -23.88 -6.16 5.38
CA ARG A 183 -23.84 -6.32 6.85
C ARG A 183 -22.82 -7.36 7.28
N LYS A 184 -22.86 -8.54 6.65
CA LYS A 184 -21.98 -9.67 7.01
C LYS A 184 -20.51 -9.29 6.82
N PHE A 185 -20.17 -8.67 5.70
CA PHE A 185 -18.82 -8.20 5.40
C PHE A 185 -18.36 -7.13 6.40
N VAL A 186 -19.13 -6.05 6.56
CA VAL A 186 -18.74 -4.92 7.41
C VAL A 186 -18.59 -5.36 8.87
N LEU A 187 -19.52 -6.15 9.42
CA LEU A 187 -19.40 -6.65 10.79
C LEU A 187 -18.18 -7.56 10.98
N LYS A 188 -17.90 -8.45 10.02
CA LYS A 188 -16.69 -9.28 10.05
C LYS A 188 -15.43 -8.41 10.12
N SER A 189 -15.32 -7.42 9.24
CA SER A 189 -14.19 -6.48 9.20
C SER A 189 -14.04 -5.66 10.48
N LEU A 190 -15.13 -5.09 11.01
CA LEU A 190 -15.08 -4.31 12.26
C LEU A 190 -14.71 -5.18 13.48
N ASN A 191 -15.19 -6.42 13.52
CA ASN A 191 -14.84 -7.36 14.58
C ASN A 191 -13.38 -7.82 14.50
N GLN A 192 -12.79 -7.88 13.29
CA GLN A 192 -11.35 -8.12 13.15
C GLN A 192 -10.54 -6.98 13.76
N ILE A 193 -10.87 -5.71 13.42
CA ILE A 193 -10.23 -4.52 14.00
C ILE A 193 -10.36 -4.54 15.54
N LYS A 194 -11.54 -4.89 16.06
CA LYS A 194 -11.78 -5.00 17.50
C LYS A 194 -10.89 -6.06 18.15
N LYS A 195 -10.64 -7.19 17.47
CA LYS A 195 -9.82 -8.30 17.99
C LYS A 195 -8.33 -8.01 17.91
N SER A 196 -7.87 -7.37 16.83
CA SER A 196 -6.45 -7.04 16.63
C SER A 196 -6.01 -5.80 17.43
N ASP A 197 -6.97 -5.01 17.92
CA ASP A 197 -6.76 -3.74 18.62
C ASP A 197 -5.92 -2.71 17.83
N THR A 198 -5.92 -2.84 16.50
CA THR A 198 -5.20 -1.98 15.57
C THR A 198 -6.01 -1.75 14.29
N ILE A 199 -5.88 -0.55 13.72
CA ILE A 199 -6.37 -0.21 12.38
C ILE A 199 -5.40 -0.62 11.27
N GLU A 200 -4.15 -0.90 11.62
CA GLU A 200 -3.14 -1.41 10.70
C GLU A 200 -3.41 -2.89 10.45
N ASN A 201 -4.40 -3.14 9.62
CA ASN A 201 -4.65 -4.45 9.07
C ASN A 201 -4.38 -4.43 7.56
N GLN A 202 -3.13 -4.09 7.22
CA GLN A 202 -2.62 -4.00 5.86
C GLN A 202 -2.72 -5.39 5.19
N GLY A 203 -3.86 -5.66 4.56
CA GLY A 203 -4.08 -6.85 3.76
C GLY A 203 -5.08 -7.88 4.29
N GLU A 204 -5.74 -7.70 5.44
CA GLU A 204 -6.82 -8.63 5.85
C GLU A 204 -8.22 -8.01 5.83
N SER A 205 -8.35 -6.68 5.87
CA SER A 205 -9.65 -6.00 5.84
C SER A 205 -9.73 -4.92 4.77
N ILE A 206 -10.47 -5.22 3.69
CA ILE A 206 -10.72 -4.30 2.57
C ILE A 206 -11.58 -3.09 3.00
N LEU A 207 -12.26 -3.16 4.16
CA LEU A 207 -13.16 -2.09 4.62
C LEU A 207 -12.42 -0.75 4.83
N LEU A 208 -11.15 -0.80 5.25
CA LEU A 208 -10.32 0.39 5.48
C LEU A 208 -9.62 0.91 4.22
N PHE A 209 -9.84 0.29 3.05
CA PHE A 209 -9.24 0.76 1.81
C PHE A 209 -9.89 2.09 1.40
N GLY A 210 -9.05 3.09 1.10
CA GLY A 210 -9.46 4.38 0.59
C GLY A 210 -10.07 5.33 1.62
N PHE A 211 -9.75 5.16 2.91
CA PHE A 211 -9.84 6.23 3.90
C PHE A 211 -8.70 7.23 3.73
#